data_AF-A0A2P5C5E1-F1
#
_entry.id   AF-A0A2P5C5E1-F1
#
_cell.length_a   1.000
_cell.length_b   1.000
_cell.length_c   1.000
_cell.angle_alpha   90.00
_cell.angle_beta   90.00
_cell.angle_gamma   90.00
#
_symmetry.space_group_name_H-M   'P 1'
#
loop_
_entity.id
_entity.type
_entity.pdbx_description
1 polymer ?
#
loop_
_entity_poly.entity_id
_entity_poly.type
_entity_poly.pdbx_seq_one_letter_code
_entity_poly.pdbx_strand_id
1 'polypeptide(L)'
;MSFWSAENATKAYLKTLKMGQKPNEPDEVEFISAIAAGNNAQLMVVACAGTVDATALALVTAANQTGGRVVCILRGNEELDQSEELILGLGACHVEFVIGDAQNLLLTHYREADFVLVDCNLEKHQEGILRAVQILTVGINNKKQNGAVFVGYNAFRKGYWRSNNNIMGLRTQLLPIGEGLLVTRRIAASNYNNGKVGGNINGVKRSHSWVVKVDKCTGEEHVFRVRSFPHDHGRQIEA
;
A
#
# COMPACT_ATOMS: atom_id res chain seq x y z
N MET A 1 -6.19 12.83 6.73
CA MET A 1 -4.95 12.04 6.61
C MET A 1 -4.86 11.08 7.79
N SER A 2 -4.95 9.76 7.58
CA SER A 2 -4.21 8.83 8.44
C SER A 2 -2.74 9.22 8.31
N PHE A 3 -2.13 9.61 9.42
CA PHE A 3 -0.73 9.99 9.44
C PHE A 3 0.11 8.72 9.32
N TRP A 4 1.16 8.76 8.49
CA TRP A 4 2.10 7.66 8.39
C TRP A 4 2.73 7.37 9.76
N SER A 5 2.62 6.13 10.23
CA SER A 5 3.22 5.65 11.47
C SER A 5 4.51 4.90 11.17
N ALA A 6 5.65 5.57 11.36
CA ALA A 6 6.96 4.93 11.23
C ALA A 6 7.15 3.78 12.23
N GLU A 7 6.52 3.87 13.41
CA GLU A 7 6.55 2.82 14.43
C GLU A 7 5.81 1.57 13.96
N ASN A 8 4.59 1.71 13.44
CA ASN A 8 3.81 0.58 12.92
C ASN A 8 4.53 -0.06 11.72
N ALA A 9 5.04 0.77 10.81
CA ALA A 9 5.81 0.28 9.66
C ALA A 9 7.02 -0.57 10.12
N THR A 10 7.80 -0.05 11.06
CA THR A 10 9.01 -0.72 11.56
C THR A 10 8.67 -2.02 12.30
N LYS A 11 7.66 -2.00 13.18
CA LYS A 11 7.26 -3.19 13.94
C LYS A 11 6.73 -4.30 13.03
N ALA A 12 5.89 -3.95 12.05
CA ALA A 12 5.38 -4.91 11.08
C ALA A 12 6.51 -5.49 10.23
N TYR A 13 7.40 -4.63 9.71
CA TYR A 13 8.58 -5.04 8.95
C TYR A 13 9.44 -6.05 9.71
N LEU A 14 9.86 -5.70 10.93
CA LEU A 14 10.71 -6.57 11.76
C LEU A 14 10.02 -7.88 12.16
N LYS A 15 8.70 -7.86 12.38
CA LYS A 15 7.92 -9.05 12.69
C LYS A 15 7.86 -9.99 11.48
N THR A 16 7.60 -9.44 10.29
CA THR A 16 7.58 -10.20 9.04
C THR A 16 8.96 -10.77 8.69
N LEU A 17 10.02 -9.98 8.85
CA LEU A 17 11.43 -10.42 8.71
C LEU A 17 11.72 -11.68 9.55
N LYS A 18 11.24 -11.72 10.79
CA LYS A 18 11.43 -12.86 11.70
C LYS A 18 10.61 -14.09 11.33
N MET A 19 9.53 -13.94 10.58
CA MET A 19 8.72 -15.05 10.06
C MET A 19 9.27 -15.62 8.76
N GLY A 20 10.06 -14.83 8.01
CA GLY A 20 10.69 -15.24 6.78
C GLY A 20 11.71 -16.36 6.97
N GLN A 21 11.76 -17.28 6.00
CA GLN A 21 12.73 -18.39 5.95
C GLN A 21 14.08 -17.98 5.36
N LYS A 22 14.18 -16.79 4.72
CA LYS A 22 15.37 -16.31 4.03
C LYS A 22 16.03 -15.17 4.85
N PRO A 23 17.14 -15.45 5.56
CA PRO A 23 17.77 -14.47 6.44
C PRO A 23 18.55 -13.34 5.72
N ASN A 24 18.75 -13.44 4.39
CA ASN A 24 19.80 -12.67 3.72
C ASN A 24 19.34 -11.48 2.86
N GLU A 25 18.05 -11.33 2.56
CA GLU A 25 17.56 -10.09 1.93
C GLU A 25 16.04 -9.91 2.18
N PRO A 26 15.62 -8.90 2.95
CA PRO A 26 14.22 -8.49 2.99
C PRO A 26 13.81 -7.98 1.62
N ASP A 27 12.70 -8.47 1.10
CA ASP A 27 12.29 -8.24 -0.27
C ASP A 27 10.89 -7.62 -0.32
N GLU A 28 9.98 -8.22 -1.08
CA GLU A 28 8.64 -7.69 -1.29
C GLU A 28 7.71 -7.86 -0.08
N VAL A 29 7.85 -8.97 0.65
CA VAL A 29 6.94 -9.38 1.72
C VAL A 29 7.04 -8.43 2.91
N GLU A 30 8.26 -8.13 3.35
CA GLU A 30 8.50 -7.22 4.47
C GLU A 30 8.10 -5.79 4.11
N PHE A 31 8.38 -5.36 2.87
CA PHE A 31 7.95 -4.06 2.37
C PHE A 31 6.42 -3.94 2.37
N ILE A 32 5.68 -4.95 1.91
CA ILE A 32 4.21 -5.00 1.94
C ILE A 32 3.68 -4.84 3.37
N SER A 33 4.26 -5.55 4.34
CA SER A 33 3.84 -5.41 5.74
C SER A 33 4.08 -4.00 6.29
N ALA A 34 5.24 -3.40 5.95
CA ALA A 34 5.62 -2.07 6.40
C ALA A 34 4.71 -0.98 5.82
N ILE A 35 4.40 -1.05 4.52
CA ILE A 35 3.55 -0.06 3.86
C ILE A 35 2.10 -0.16 4.33
N ALA A 36 1.57 -1.36 4.55
CA ALA A 36 0.22 -1.55 5.09
C ALA A 36 0.11 -1.01 6.53
N ALA A 37 1.01 -1.44 7.41
CA ALA A 37 1.00 -1.03 8.81
C ALA A 37 1.32 0.46 9.00
N GLY A 38 2.26 0.98 8.20
CA GLY A 38 2.64 2.39 8.22
C GLY A 38 1.52 3.32 7.80
N ASN A 39 0.62 2.88 6.91
CA ASN A 39 -0.60 3.63 6.57
C ASN A 39 -1.73 3.45 7.60
N ASN A 40 -1.49 2.70 8.68
CA ASN A 40 -2.46 2.33 9.70
C ASN A 40 -3.70 1.65 9.12
N ALA A 41 -3.52 0.80 8.10
CA ALA A 41 -4.63 0.16 7.41
C ALA A 41 -5.49 -0.68 8.38
N GLN A 42 -6.81 -0.54 8.26
CA GLN A 42 -7.79 -1.20 9.12
C GLN A 42 -8.54 -2.30 8.36
N LEU A 43 -8.77 -2.12 7.05
CA LEU A 43 -9.39 -3.11 6.18
C LEU A 43 -8.48 -3.36 4.97
N MET A 44 -7.71 -4.43 5.07
CA MET A 44 -6.77 -4.86 4.03
C MET A 44 -7.42 -5.97 3.21
N VAL A 45 -7.45 -5.84 1.89
CA VAL A 45 -8.02 -6.86 1.00
C VAL A 45 -6.94 -7.32 0.05
N VAL A 46 -6.72 -8.63 -0.04
CA VAL A 46 -5.81 -9.25 -1.01
C VAL A 46 -6.61 -10.06 -2.04
N ALA A 47 -6.32 -9.83 -3.32
CA ALA A 47 -6.80 -10.67 -4.41
C ALA A 47 -5.69 -11.64 -4.84
N CYS A 48 -5.87 -12.93 -4.54
CA CYS A 48 -4.88 -13.97 -4.79
C CYS A 48 -5.04 -14.58 -6.19
N ALA A 49 -3.94 -14.84 -6.90
CA ALA A 49 -3.99 -15.59 -8.16
C ALA A 49 -4.15 -17.11 -7.96
N GLY A 50 -3.87 -17.60 -6.75
CA GLY A 50 -3.99 -19.00 -6.31
C GLY A 50 -4.19 -19.07 -4.79
N THR A 51 -3.49 -19.97 -4.11
CA THR A 51 -3.47 -20.04 -2.64
C THR A 51 -2.87 -18.80 -2.01
N VAL A 52 -3.10 -18.64 -0.70
CA VAL A 52 -2.34 -17.69 0.11
C VAL A 52 -0.84 -17.99 0.05
N ASP A 53 -0.05 -16.93 -0.08
CA ASP A 53 1.41 -16.93 -0.02
C ASP A 53 1.92 -16.06 1.14
N ALA A 54 3.24 -15.86 1.19
CA ALA A 54 3.88 -15.03 2.21
C ALA A 54 3.37 -13.58 2.25
N THR A 55 2.80 -13.05 1.16
CA THR A 55 2.28 -11.69 1.11
C THR A 55 1.00 -11.52 1.91
N ALA A 56 0.12 -12.54 1.98
CA ALA A 56 -1.04 -12.48 2.86
C ALA A 56 -0.59 -12.51 4.33
N LEU A 57 0.45 -13.28 4.66
CA LEU A 57 1.05 -13.28 5.99
C LEU A 57 1.62 -11.90 6.35
N ALA A 58 2.24 -11.18 5.40
CA ALA A 58 2.64 -9.79 5.59
C ALA A 58 1.47 -8.84 5.92
N LEU A 59 0.28 -9.10 5.38
CA LEU A 59 -0.91 -8.34 5.78
C LEU A 59 -1.40 -8.75 7.16
N VAL A 60 -1.28 -10.01 7.56
CA VAL A 60 -1.60 -10.47 8.92
C VAL A 60 -0.67 -9.84 9.95
N THR A 61 0.63 -9.71 9.65
CA THR A 61 1.55 -9.00 10.55
C THR A 61 1.21 -7.52 10.64
N ALA A 62 0.83 -6.88 9.53
CA ALA A 62 0.36 -5.50 9.53
C ALA A 62 -0.94 -5.33 10.33
N ALA A 63 -1.93 -6.21 10.14
CA ALA A 63 -3.21 -6.19 10.84
C ALA A 63 -3.04 -6.32 12.35
N ASN A 64 -2.19 -7.25 12.80
CA ASN A 64 -1.82 -7.37 14.21
C ASN A 64 -1.20 -6.09 14.78
N GLN A 65 -0.47 -5.33 13.96
CA GLN A 65 0.19 -4.09 14.37
C GLN A 65 -0.78 -2.90 14.40
N THR A 66 -1.79 -2.88 13.53
CA THR A 66 -2.74 -1.77 13.41
C THR A 66 -4.07 -2.01 14.10
N GLY A 67 -4.34 -3.22 14.59
CA GLY A 67 -5.65 -3.66 15.04
C GLY A 67 -6.66 -3.86 13.90
N GLY A 68 -6.19 -3.94 12.65
CA GLY A 68 -7.02 -4.12 11.46
C GLY A 68 -7.36 -5.58 11.18
N ARG A 69 -7.95 -5.84 10.02
CA ARG A 69 -8.25 -7.18 9.52
C ARG A 69 -7.90 -7.34 8.04
N VAL A 70 -7.70 -8.60 7.64
CA VAL A 70 -7.35 -9.01 6.29
C VAL A 70 -8.49 -9.82 5.68
N VAL A 71 -8.82 -9.54 4.43
CA VAL A 71 -9.72 -10.36 3.62
C VAL A 71 -8.93 -10.93 2.45
N CYS A 72 -8.91 -12.25 2.32
CA CYS A 72 -8.29 -12.97 1.22
C CYS A 72 -9.34 -13.43 0.22
N ILE A 73 -9.34 -12.83 -0.97
CA ILE A 73 -10.21 -13.23 -2.08
C ILE A 73 -9.50 -14.33 -2.87
N LEU A 74 -10.09 -15.52 -2.84
CA LEU A 74 -9.63 -16.74 -3.50
C LEU A 74 -10.53 -17.09 -4.69
N ARG A 75 -10.02 -17.95 -5.58
CA ARG A 75 -10.72 -18.33 -6.82
C ARG A 75 -11.67 -19.52 -6.65
N GLY A 76 -11.39 -20.41 -5.72
CA GLY A 76 -12.17 -21.62 -5.51
C GLY A 76 -11.91 -22.27 -4.15
N ASN A 77 -12.56 -23.42 -3.93
CA ASN A 77 -12.47 -24.18 -2.68
C ASN A 77 -11.11 -24.89 -2.54
N GLU A 78 -10.48 -25.31 -3.64
CA GLU A 78 -9.17 -25.95 -3.59
C GLU A 78 -8.12 -25.00 -3.00
N GLU A 79 -8.16 -23.73 -3.39
CA GLU A 79 -7.27 -22.72 -2.82
C GLU A 79 -7.62 -22.36 -1.38
N LEU A 80 -8.90 -22.46 -1.00
CA LEU A 80 -9.37 -22.24 0.38
C LEU A 80 -8.76 -23.27 1.32
N ASP A 81 -8.94 -24.55 1.02
CA ASP A 81 -8.48 -25.65 1.88
C ASP A 81 -6.97 -25.57 2.13
N GLN A 82 -6.20 -25.32 1.06
CA GLN A 82 -4.74 -25.14 1.15
C GLN A 82 -4.35 -23.87 1.94
N SER A 83 -5.14 -22.79 1.82
CA SER A 83 -4.85 -21.54 2.53
C SER A 83 -5.20 -21.62 4.01
N GLU A 84 -6.26 -22.33 4.38
CA GLU A 84 -6.62 -22.55 5.79
C GLU A 84 -5.52 -23.36 6.49
N GLU A 85 -5.03 -24.44 5.88
CA GLU A 85 -3.92 -25.23 6.42
C GLU A 85 -2.66 -24.38 6.67
N LEU A 86 -2.32 -23.49 5.73
CA LEU A 86 -1.17 -22.59 5.84
C LEU A 86 -1.32 -21.53 6.95
N ILE A 87 -2.54 -21.02 7.19
CA ILE A 87 -2.78 -19.93 8.16
C ILE A 87 -3.04 -20.45 9.59
N LEU A 88 -3.54 -21.68 9.75
CA LEU A 88 -3.88 -22.28 11.05
C LEU A 88 -2.71 -22.25 12.07
N GLY A 89 -1.45 -22.20 11.62
CA GLY A 89 -0.27 -22.08 12.48
C GLY A 89 0.11 -20.67 12.96
N LEU A 90 -0.52 -19.61 12.43
CA LEU A 90 0.02 -18.23 12.50
C LEU A 90 -0.83 -17.24 13.34
N GLY A 91 -1.79 -17.74 14.12
CA GLY A 91 -2.65 -16.89 14.96
C GLY A 91 -3.73 -16.19 14.13
N ALA A 92 -4.61 -17.01 13.55
CA ALA A 92 -5.63 -16.71 12.54
C ALA A 92 -6.71 -15.67 12.90
N CYS A 93 -6.59 -14.89 13.97
CA CYS A 93 -7.67 -14.05 14.48
C CYS A 93 -8.05 -12.86 13.58
N HIS A 94 -7.31 -12.62 12.48
CA HIS A 94 -7.44 -11.41 11.66
C HIS A 94 -7.66 -11.68 10.17
N VAL A 95 -7.90 -12.94 9.74
CA VAL A 95 -8.08 -13.28 8.31
C VAL A 95 -9.48 -13.81 8.03
N GLU A 96 -10.14 -13.24 7.03
CA GLU A 96 -11.39 -13.73 6.44
C GLU A 96 -11.12 -14.24 5.03
N PHE A 97 -11.52 -15.47 4.72
CA PHE A 97 -11.42 -16.04 3.37
C PHE A 97 -12.74 -15.93 2.62
N VAL A 98 -12.66 -15.52 1.35
CA VAL A 98 -13.84 -15.27 0.51
C VAL A 98 -13.56 -15.81 -0.88
N ILE A 99 -14.46 -16.62 -1.40
CA ILE A 99 -14.36 -17.16 -2.76
C ILE A 99 -15.17 -16.29 -3.70
N GLY A 100 -14.56 -15.83 -4.79
CA GLY A 100 -15.30 -15.13 -5.85
C GLY A 100 -14.46 -14.29 -6.79
N ASP A 101 -15.16 -13.52 -7.63
CA ASP A 101 -14.52 -12.59 -8.56
C ASP A 101 -14.00 -11.35 -7.83
N ALA A 102 -12.67 -11.16 -7.86
CA ALA A 102 -12.00 -10.08 -7.15
C ALA A 102 -12.46 -8.69 -7.59
N GLN A 103 -12.69 -8.47 -8.90
CA GLN A 103 -13.19 -7.19 -9.40
C GLN A 103 -14.55 -6.85 -8.78
N ASN A 104 -15.50 -7.78 -8.86
CA ASN A 104 -16.86 -7.57 -8.36
C ASN A 104 -16.86 -7.38 -6.85
N LEU A 105 -16.13 -8.20 -6.10
CA LEU A 105 -16.07 -8.12 -4.64
C LEU A 105 -15.46 -6.79 -4.17
N LEU A 106 -14.37 -6.33 -4.79
CA LEU A 106 -13.77 -5.01 -4.52
C LEU A 106 -14.75 -3.87 -4.80
N LEU A 107 -15.55 -3.98 -5.86
CA LEU A 107 -16.54 -2.97 -6.26
C LEU A 107 -17.86 -3.04 -5.52
N THR A 108 -18.13 -4.06 -4.71
CA THR A 108 -19.46 -4.25 -4.07
C THR A 108 -19.34 -4.37 -2.56
N HIS A 109 -18.60 -5.36 -2.07
CA HIS A 109 -18.53 -5.72 -0.65
C HIS A 109 -17.37 -5.02 0.07
N TYR A 110 -16.27 -4.74 -0.65
CA TYR A 110 -15.05 -4.18 -0.06
C TYR A 110 -14.74 -2.76 -0.50
N ARG A 111 -15.79 -1.95 -0.75
CA ARG A 111 -15.65 -0.52 -1.10
C ARG A 111 -14.93 0.31 -0.05
N GLU A 112 -14.95 -0.16 1.19
CA GLU A 112 -14.36 0.50 2.34
C GLU A 112 -12.94 0.02 2.64
N ALA A 113 -12.34 -0.84 1.79
CA ALA A 113 -10.93 -1.17 1.92
C ALA A 113 -10.08 0.11 1.93
N ASP A 114 -9.12 0.18 2.84
CA ASP A 114 -8.14 1.26 2.90
C ASP A 114 -6.74 0.81 2.46
N PHE A 115 -6.55 -0.50 2.29
CA PHE A 115 -5.40 -1.10 1.65
C PHE A 115 -5.82 -2.26 0.75
N VAL A 116 -5.37 -2.26 -0.51
CA VAL A 116 -5.67 -3.33 -1.47
C VAL A 116 -4.38 -3.89 -2.04
N LEU A 117 -4.17 -5.19 -1.86
CA LEU A 117 -3.07 -5.96 -2.43
C LEU A 117 -3.59 -6.83 -3.57
N VAL A 118 -2.89 -6.90 -4.70
CA VAL A 118 -3.27 -7.74 -5.84
C VAL A 118 -2.06 -8.49 -6.35
N ASP A 119 -2.21 -9.79 -6.54
CA ASP A 119 -1.24 -10.56 -7.33
C ASP A 119 -1.40 -10.22 -8.82
N CYS A 120 -0.38 -9.60 -9.42
CA CYS A 120 -0.40 -9.25 -10.83
C CYS A 120 -0.39 -10.48 -11.76
N ASN A 121 -0.16 -11.69 -11.24
CA ASN A 121 -0.37 -12.95 -11.96
C ASN A 121 -1.84 -13.31 -12.15
N LEU A 122 -2.78 -12.58 -11.56
CA LEU A 122 -4.21 -12.80 -11.72
C LEU A 122 -4.60 -12.56 -13.19
N GLU A 123 -4.75 -13.63 -13.96
CA GLU A 123 -4.85 -13.55 -15.44
C GLU A 123 -6.21 -13.07 -15.97
N LYS A 124 -7.29 -13.26 -15.21
CA LYS A 124 -8.64 -12.86 -15.63
C LYS A 124 -8.95 -11.45 -15.11
N HIS A 125 -9.52 -10.61 -15.98
CA HIS A 125 -10.06 -9.29 -15.62
C HIS A 125 -9.06 -8.27 -15.06
N GLN A 126 -7.79 -8.31 -15.48
CA GLN A 126 -6.75 -7.35 -15.04
C GLN A 126 -7.18 -5.89 -15.20
N GLU A 127 -7.82 -5.56 -16.33
CA GLU A 127 -8.38 -4.22 -16.58
C GLU A 127 -9.47 -3.84 -15.58
N GLY A 128 -10.36 -4.77 -15.29
CA GLY A 128 -11.46 -4.58 -14.36
C GLY A 128 -11.00 -4.43 -12.91
N ILE A 129 -9.99 -5.19 -12.50
CA ILE A 129 -9.35 -5.09 -11.19
C ILE A 129 -8.62 -3.75 -11.06
N LEU A 130 -7.84 -3.35 -12.07
CA LEU A 130 -7.22 -2.02 -12.10
C LEU A 130 -8.26 -0.91 -11.97
N ARG A 131 -9.37 -1.01 -12.69
CA ARG A 131 -10.46 -0.04 -12.61
C ARG A 131 -11.10 -0.02 -11.22
N ALA A 132 -11.35 -1.19 -10.62
CA ALA A 132 -11.88 -1.32 -9.27
C ALA A 132 -10.95 -0.63 -8.26
N VAL A 133 -9.67 -0.94 -8.33
CA VAL A 133 -8.60 -0.34 -7.52
C VAL A 133 -8.57 1.18 -7.69
N GLN A 134 -8.63 1.69 -8.91
CA GLN A 134 -8.61 3.13 -9.18
C GLN A 134 -9.80 3.82 -8.52
N ILE A 135 -11.00 3.24 -8.61
CA ILE A 135 -12.20 3.75 -7.96
C ILE A 135 -12.03 3.79 -6.43
N LEU A 136 -11.49 2.72 -5.83
CA LEU A 136 -11.21 2.66 -4.38
C LEU A 136 -10.14 3.66 -3.94
N THR A 137 -9.11 3.86 -4.75
CA THR A 137 -7.97 4.75 -4.48
C THR A 137 -8.38 6.22 -4.60
N VAL A 138 -9.24 6.57 -5.57
CA VAL A 138 -9.81 7.93 -5.65
C VAL A 138 -10.85 8.15 -4.54
N GLY A 139 -11.58 7.10 -4.17
CA GLY A 139 -12.66 7.14 -3.18
C GLY A 139 -13.99 7.53 -3.82
N ILE A 140 -15.04 6.78 -3.49
CA ILE A 140 -16.39 6.96 -4.09
C ILE A 140 -17.11 8.19 -3.53
N ASN A 141 -16.77 8.62 -2.30
CA ASN A 141 -17.40 9.74 -1.61
C ASN A 141 -16.35 10.55 -0.83
N ASN A 142 -16.47 11.89 -0.83
CA ASN A 142 -15.62 12.83 -0.07
C ASN A 142 -15.60 12.61 1.46
N LYS A 143 -16.28 11.58 1.98
CA LYS A 143 -16.28 11.21 3.40
C LYS A 143 -14.98 10.52 3.84
N LYS A 144 -14.34 9.73 2.99
CA LYS A 144 -12.97 9.25 3.24
C LYS A 144 -12.01 10.34 2.77
N GLN A 145 -11.45 11.10 3.70
CA GLN A 145 -10.40 12.06 3.37
C GLN A 145 -9.13 11.39 2.80
N ASN A 146 -8.99 10.08 2.99
CA ASN A 146 -7.91 9.25 2.48
C ASN A 146 -8.47 8.13 1.62
N GLY A 147 -8.13 8.12 0.33
CA GLY A 147 -8.40 6.98 -0.54
C GLY A 147 -7.52 5.77 -0.18
N ALA A 148 -7.88 4.59 -0.67
CA ALA A 148 -7.13 3.37 -0.41
C ALA A 148 -5.68 3.47 -0.93
N VAL A 149 -4.75 2.75 -0.29
CA VAL A 149 -3.43 2.47 -0.87
C VAL A 149 -3.52 1.16 -1.63
N PHE A 150 -3.06 1.16 -2.88
CA PHE A 150 -3.00 -0.04 -3.69
C PHE A 150 -1.56 -0.51 -3.88
N VAL A 151 -1.36 -1.81 -3.78
CA VAL A 151 -0.09 -2.48 -4.07
C VAL A 151 -0.37 -3.67 -4.98
N GLY A 152 0.31 -3.74 -6.12
CA GLY A 152 0.37 -4.94 -6.97
C GLY A 152 1.75 -5.59 -6.85
N TYR A 153 1.82 -6.89 -6.58
CA TYR A 153 3.08 -7.65 -6.57
C TYR A 153 3.17 -8.56 -7.79
N ASN A 154 4.37 -9.04 -8.15
CA ASN A 154 4.65 -9.72 -9.43
C ASN A 154 4.44 -8.85 -10.69
N ALA A 155 4.55 -7.52 -10.56
CA ALA A 155 4.20 -6.58 -11.62
C ALA A 155 5.14 -6.63 -12.84
N PHE A 156 6.37 -7.15 -12.72
CA PHE A 156 7.27 -7.33 -13.86
C PHE A 156 6.94 -8.54 -14.73
N ARG A 157 6.27 -9.55 -14.17
CA ARG A 157 5.93 -10.79 -14.90
C ARG A 157 4.91 -10.57 -16.01
N LYS A 158 4.10 -9.51 -15.93
CA LYS A 158 3.07 -9.18 -16.92
C LYS A 158 3.16 -7.70 -17.32
N GLY A 159 3.44 -7.43 -18.59
CA GLY A 159 3.62 -6.07 -19.12
C GLY A 159 2.39 -5.14 -19.03
N TYR A 160 1.19 -5.69 -18.78
CA TYR A 160 -0.05 -4.94 -18.73
C TYR A 160 -0.09 -3.91 -17.58
N TRP A 161 0.46 -4.25 -16.42
CA TRP A 161 0.53 -3.38 -15.25
C TRP A 161 1.49 -2.19 -15.41
N ARG A 162 2.30 -2.19 -16.48
CA ARG A 162 3.28 -1.13 -16.81
C ARG A 162 2.67 0.01 -17.65
N SER A 163 1.46 -0.15 -18.20
CA SER A 163 0.90 0.80 -19.15
C SER A 163 0.13 1.95 -18.47
N ASN A 164 0.76 3.13 -18.46
CA ASN A 164 0.20 4.49 -18.37
C ASN A 164 -1.02 4.73 -17.44
N ASN A 165 -0.82 4.64 -16.13
CA ASN A 165 -1.81 4.96 -15.09
C ASN A 165 -1.92 6.47 -14.77
N ASN A 166 -1.83 7.36 -15.76
CA ASN A 166 -2.03 8.80 -15.57
C ASN A 166 -3.52 9.14 -15.39
N ILE A 167 -4.11 8.65 -14.31
CA ILE A 167 -5.45 9.03 -13.86
C ILE A 167 -5.32 10.21 -12.93
N MET A 168 -6.12 11.24 -13.22
CA MET A 168 -6.13 12.50 -12.49
C MET A 168 -6.31 12.26 -10.98
N GLY A 169 -5.32 12.64 -10.19
CA GLY A 169 -5.36 12.50 -8.73
C GLY A 169 -4.76 11.20 -8.17
N LEU A 170 -4.16 10.32 -8.99
CA LEU A 170 -3.42 9.15 -8.53
C LEU A 170 -1.93 9.25 -8.88
N ARG A 171 -1.08 8.71 -8.00
CA ARG A 171 0.36 8.52 -8.25
C ARG A 171 0.68 7.04 -8.16
N THR A 172 1.13 6.48 -9.26
CA THR A 172 1.61 5.09 -9.36
C THR A 172 3.13 5.08 -9.47
N GLN A 173 3.78 4.15 -8.76
CA GLN A 173 5.22 3.91 -8.82
C GLN A 173 5.47 2.41 -8.95
N LEU A 174 6.32 2.02 -9.89
CA LEU A 174 6.80 0.66 -10.03
C LEU A 174 8.19 0.58 -9.37
N LEU A 175 8.29 -0.18 -8.29
CA LEU A 175 9.50 -0.37 -7.50
C LEU A 175 10.17 -1.68 -7.89
N PRO A 176 11.51 -1.70 -8.09
CA PRO A 176 12.26 -2.91 -8.39
C PRO A 176 12.55 -3.69 -7.11
N ILE A 177 11.49 -4.11 -6.42
CA ILE A 177 11.51 -4.95 -5.23
C ILE A 177 10.79 -6.25 -5.63
N GLY A 178 11.40 -7.38 -5.32
CA GLY A 178 10.97 -8.71 -5.73
C GLY A 178 10.76 -8.81 -7.23
N GLU A 179 9.64 -9.40 -7.61
CA GLU A 179 9.20 -9.54 -9.00
C GLU A 179 8.45 -8.28 -9.51
N GLY A 180 8.66 -7.14 -8.84
CA GLY A 180 8.10 -5.83 -9.14
C GLY A 180 6.90 -5.49 -8.28
N LEU A 181 6.99 -4.36 -7.56
CA LEU A 181 5.91 -3.81 -6.73
C LEU A 181 5.32 -2.53 -7.34
N LEU A 182 4.05 -2.57 -7.70
CA LEU A 182 3.30 -1.43 -8.21
C LEU A 182 2.51 -0.75 -7.08
N VAL A 183 2.99 0.39 -6.59
CA VAL A 183 2.33 1.15 -5.51
C VAL A 183 1.54 2.32 -6.09
N THR A 184 0.22 2.33 -5.91
CA THR A 184 -0.66 3.43 -6.32
C THR A 184 -1.31 4.09 -5.10
N ARG A 185 -1.28 5.42 -5.05
CA ARG A 185 -1.91 6.20 -3.97
C ARG A 185 -2.54 7.48 -4.49
N ARG A 186 -3.53 8.00 -3.77
CA ARG A 186 -4.13 9.31 -4.05
C ARG A 186 -3.12 10.45 -3.87
N ILE A 187 -3.16 11.43 -4.75
CA ILE A 187 -2.42 12.69 -4.66
C ILE A 187 -3.26 13.71 -3.88
N ALA A 188 -2.68 14.35 -2.87
CA ALA A 188 -3.30 15.49 -2.20
C ALA A 188 -3.47 16.67 -3.17
N ALA A 189 -4.61 17.35 -3.13
CA ALA A 189 -5.00 18.42 -4.06
C ALA A 189 -3.99 19.60 -4.17
N SER A 190 -3.06 19.76 -3.22
CA SER A 190 -2.04 20.82 -3.20
C SER A 190 -0.87 20.65 -4.20
N ASN A 191 -0.80 19.53 -4.93
CA ASN A 191 0.26 19.26 -5.91
C ASN A 191 -0.16 19.43 -7.38
N TYR A 192 -1.35 19.98 -7.65
CA TYR A 192 -1.82 20.22 -9.02
C TYR A 192 -1.24 21.52 -9.60
N ASN A 193 0.08 21.61 -9.75
CA ASN A 193 0.67 22.59 -10.68
C ASN A 193 0.78 21.94 -12.05
N ASN A 194 -0.26 22.19 -12.83
CA ASN A 194 -0.39 22.08 -14.27
C ASN A 194 0.95 21.92 -15.02
N GLY A 195 1.15 20.75 -15.63
CA GLY A 195 1.88 20.66 -16.89
C GLY A 195 1.03 21.26 -18.01
N LYS A 196 0.81 22.57 -17.98
CA LYS A 196 0.32 23.34 -19.13
C LYS A 196 1.16 24.60 -19.27
N VAL A 197 1.75 24.70 -20.45
CA VAL A 197 2.47 25.82 -21.04
C VAL A 197 1.68 27.12 -20.89
N GLY A 198 2.38 28.20 -20.50
CA GLY A 198 1.97 29.59 -20.73
C GLY A 198 1.11 30.22 -19.63
N GLY A 199 1.69 31.15 -18.86
CA GLY A 199 0.93 32.04 -17.97
C GLY A 199 1.72 32.52 -16.77
N ASN A 200 2.35 33.68 -16.90
CA ASN A 200 3.16 34.36 -15.89
C ASN A 200 2.28 34.81 -14.70
N ILE A 201 2.34 34.10 -13.55
CA ILE A 201 1.82 34.61 -12.26
C ILE A 201 2.75 34.13 -11.12
N ASN A 202 3.48 35.08 -10.54
CA ASN A 202 4.22 35.07 -9.26
C ASN A 202 4.31 33.73 -8.52
N GLY A 203 5.38 32.97 -8.82
CA GLY A 203 5.68 31.71 -8.16
C GLY A 203 6.10 31.88 -6.71
N VAL A 204 5.26 31.43 -5.78
CA VAL A 204 5.69 31.10 -4.41
C VAL A 204 6.76 30.01 -4.53
N LYS A 205 8.03 30.37 -4.26
CA LYS A 205 9.14 29.42 -4.24
C LYS A 205 8.84 28.34 -3.20
N ARG A 206 8.53 27.13 -3.68
CA ARG A 206 8.42 25.94 -2.83
C ARG A 206 9.77 25.70 -2.18
N SER A 207 9.88 25.94 -0.87
CA SER A 207 11.12 25.70 -0.13
C SER A 207 11.31 24.18 0.02
N HIS A 208 12.46 23.70 -0.41
CA HIS A 208 12.87 22.32 -0.22
C HIS A 208 13.67 22.24 1.08
N SER A 209 13.27 21.37 1.99
CA SER A 209 14.01 21.10 3.23
C SER A 209 14.72 19.76 3.12
N TRP A 210 15.94 19.71 3.64
CA TRP A 210 16.70 18.48 3.78
C TRP A 210 16.59 18.03 5.24
N VAL A 211 16.20 16.77 5.43
CA VAL A 211 16.17 16.14 6.74
C VAL A 211 17.30 15.11 6.76
N VAL A 212 18.24 15.28 7.68
CA VAL A 212 19.32 14.32 7.94
C VAL A 212 18.97 13.55 9.20
N LYS A 213 19.01 12.22 9.12
CA LYS A 213 18.84 11.34 10.27
C LYS A 213 20.07 10.45 10.38
N VAL A 214 20.74 10.52 11.53
CA VAL A 214 21.90 9.67 11.82
C VAL A 214 21.43 8.46 12.62
N ASP A 215 21.76 7.27 12.15
CA ASP A 215 21.55 6.04 12.91
C ASP A 215 22.49 6.04 14.13
N LYS A 216 21.92 5.83 15.33
CA LYS A 216 22.67 5.91 16.59
C LYS A 216 23.60 4.72 16.83
N CYS A 217 23.36 3.60 16.16
CA CYS A 217 24.09 2.36 16.35
C CYS A 217 25.17 2.18 15.27
N THR A 218 24.88 2.55 14.02
CA THR A 218 25.82 2.40 12.89
C THR A 218 26.58 3.68 12.54
N GLY A 219 26.06 4.85 12.94
CA GLY A 219 26.59 6.14 12.53
C GLY A 219 26.27 6.53 11.09
N GLU A 220 25.45 5.74 10.38
CA GLU A 220 25.07 6.03 9.00
C GLU A 220 24.15 7.25 8.91
N GLU A 221 24.43 8.11 7.93
CA GLU A 221 23.62 9.31 7.66
C GLU A 221 22.59 9.03 6.56
N HIS A 222 21.31 9.12 6.91
CA HIS A 222 20.21 9.04 5.95
C HIS A 222 19.69 10.45 5.63
N VAL A 223 19.84 10.86 4.37
CA VAL A 223 19.45 12.18 3.89
C VAL A 223 18.18 12.10 3.06
N PHE A 224 17.12 12.76 3.50
CA PHE A 224 15.83 12.79 2.83
C PHE A 224 15.50 14.21 2.33
N ARG A 225 15.09 14.32 1.07
CA ARG A 225 14.58 15.57 0.52
C ARG A 225 13.08 15.65 0.78
N VAL A 226 12.66 16.58 1.63
CA VAL A 226 11.26 16.78 2.01
C VAL A 226 10.74 18.08 1.38
N ARG A 227 9.46 18.10 1.00
CA ARG A 227 8.79 19.33 0.56
C ARG A 227 8.15 19.99 1.78
N SER A 228 8.58 21.19 2.13
CA SER A 228 7.92 21.98 3.16
C SER A 228 6.69 22.65 2.55
N PHE A 229 5.53 22.48 3.18
CA PHE A 229 4.37 23.32 2.90
C PHE A 229 4.54 24.65 3.66
N PRO A 230 4.11 25.79 3.11
CA PRO A 230 4.07 27.03 3.87
C PRO A 230 3.19 26.80 5.11
N HIS A 231 3.79 26.95 6.29
CA HIS A 231 3.05 26.99 7.54
C HIS A 231 2.14 28.22 7.49
N ASP A 232 0.83 28.00 7.64
CA ASP A 232 -0.08 29.06 8.03
C ASP A 232 0.28 29.46 9.47
N HIS A 233 0.35 30.77 9.71
CA HIS A 233 0.95 31.33 10.91
C HIS A 233 0.15 30.99 12.17
N GLY A 234 0.88 30.58 13.21
CA GLY A 234 0.53 30.87 14.60
C GLY A 234 -0.05 29.70 15.42
N ARG A 235 0.80 29.05 16.21
CA ARG A 235 0.75 29.17 17.68
C ARG A 235 2.01 28.57 18.28
N GLN A 236 2.72 29.44 18.98
CA GLN A 236 3.79 29.16 19.91
C GLN A 236 3.23 28.23 20.99
N ILE A 237 3.87 27.08 21.18
CA ILE A 237 3.68 26.25 22.38
C ILE A 237 4.99 26.40 23.13
N GLU A 238 4.93 27.18 24.22
CA GLU A 238 6.01 27.25 25.21
C GLU A 238 6.13 25.92 25.97
N ALA A 239 7.30 25.79 26.61
CA ALA A 239 7.93 24.60 27.19
C ALA A 239 7.03 23.65 28.01
#